data_AF-A0A4Z2EBZ3-F1
#
_entry.id   AF-A0A4Z2EBZ3-F1
#
_cell.length_a   1.000
_cell.length_b   1.000
_cell.length_c   1.000
_cell.angle_alpha   90.00
_cell.angle_beta   90.00
_cell.angle_gamma   90.00
#
_symmetry.space_group_name_H-M   'P 1'
#
loop_
_entity.id
_entity.type
_entity.pdbx_description
1 polymer ?
#
loop_
_entity_poly.entity_id
_entity_poly.type
_entity_poly.pdbx_seq_one_letter_code
_entity_poly.pdbx_strand_id
1 'polypeptide(L)'
;MLTNPELLRIFSKLMSVCVMFTSCMQSLRAELLSQEQAAMDVPTQSEHAEEAEKKRPSTKLLAEHADGPQLDGGFEAAVGKFDSNFSTLLLDLLDKLSIYSTNDCEHSMISIIYRLDFNGFYTERLEKMAIERSQKASA
;
A
#
# COMPACT_ATOMS: atom_id res chain seq x y z
N MET A 1 -22.04 -10.85 7.22
CA MET A 1 -20.90 -11.17 6.32
C MET A 1 -20.81 -12.66 6.02
N LEU A 2 -20.71 -13.55 7.02
CA LEU A 2 -20.53 -15.01 6.80
C LEU A 2 -21.69 -15.71 6.07
N THR A 3 -22.88 -15.12 6.08
CA THR A 3 -24.08 -15.64 5.41
C THR A 3 -24.19 -15.23 3.94
N ASN A 4 -23.40 -14.25 3.51
CA ASN A 4 -23.41 -13.76 2.13
C ASN A 4 -22.05 -14.06 1.46
N PRO A 5 -22.00 -15.00 0.51
CA PRO A 5 -20.73 -15.43 -0.09
C PRO A 5 -20.06 -14.33 -0.92
N GLU A 6 -20.82 -13.40 -1.49
CA GLU A 6 -20.29 -12.29 -2.26
C GLU A 6 -19.58 -11.27 -1.36
N LEU A 7 -20.23 -10.86 -0.27
CA LEU A 7 -19.66 -9.94 0.72
C LEU A 7 -18.43 -10.54 1.38
N LEU A 8 -18.50 -11.83 1.75
CA LEU A 8 -17.37 -12.53 2.34
C LEU A 8 -16.16 -12.58 1.40
N ARG A 9 -16.38 -12.82 0.10
CA ARG A 9 -15.32 -12.81 -0.91
C ARG A 9 -14.62 -11.46 -1.02
N ILE A 10 -15.38 -10.36 -1.01
CA ILE A 10 -14.80 -9.00 -1.06
C ILE A 10 -13.99 -8.74 0.22
N PHE A 11 -14.56 -9.08 1.39
CA PHE A 11 -13.88 -8.94 2.67
C PHE A 11 -12.58 -9.77 2.74
N SER A 12 -12.59 -11.03 2.28
CA SER A 12 -11.38 -11.86 2.24
C SER A 12 -10.28 -11.26 1.36
N LYS A 13 -10.64 -10.66 0.21
CA LYS A 13 -9.69 -9.94 -0.64
C LYS A 13 -9.14 -8.71 0.08
N LEU A 14 -9.98 -7.95 0.77
CA LEU A 14 -9.56 -6.78 1.56
C LEU A 14 -8.54 -7.18 2.63
N MET A 15 -8.82 -8.24 3.38
CA MET A 15 -7.89 -8.78 4.38
C MET A 15 -6.57 -9.25 3.76
N SER A 16 -6.62 -9.92 2.60
CA SER A 16 -5.42 -10.32 1.87
C SER A 16 -4.55 -9.11 1.50
N VAL A 17 -5.16 -8.03 1.03
CA VAL A 17 -4.45 -6.77 0.73
C VAL A 17 -3.81 -6.19 1.99
N CYS A 18 -4.52 -6.15 3.12
CA CYS A 18 -3.96 -5.69 4.40
C CYS A 18 -2.76 -6.52 4.86
N VAL A 19 -2.81 -7.85 4.70
CA VAL A 19 -1.69 -8.74 5.06
C VAL A 19 -0.49 -8.50 4.15
N MET A 20 -0.71 -8.42 2.84
CA MET A 20 0.35 -8.15 1.86
C MET A 20 0.99 -6.77 2.10
N PHE A 21 0.17 -5.75 2.36
CA PHE A 21 0.64 -4.41 2.69
C PHE A 21 1.49 -4.43 3.97
N THR A 22 1.02 -5.08 5.03
CA THR A 22 1.75 -5.20 6.29
C THR A 22 3.11 -5.88 6.09
N SER A 23 3.14 -6.98 5.32
CA SER A 23 4.39 -7.67 4.99
C SER A 23 5.35 -6.77 4.20
N CYS A 24 4.85 -6.01 3.22
CA CYS A 24 5.66 -5.08 2.43
C CYS A 24 6.25 -3.96 3.30
N MET A 25 5.43 -3.33 4.15
CA MET A 25 5.86 -2.28 5.07
C MET A 25 6.87 -2.78 6.12
N GLN A 26 6.73 -4.03 6.58
CA GLN A 26 7.70 -4.64 7.49
C GLN A 26 9.05 -4.89 6.81
N SER A 27 9.05 -5.41 5.58
CA SER A 27 10.28 -5.59 4.80
C SER A 27 11.00 -4.27 4.54
N LEU A 28 10.25 -3.22 4.18
CA LEU A 28 10.83 -1.89 3.99
C LEU A 28 11.46 -1.35 5.27
N ARG A 29 10.76 -1.49 6.40
CA ARG A 29 11.28 -1.03 7.69
C ARG A 29 12.59 -1.74 8.04
N ALA A 30 12.70 -3.04 7.75
CA ALA A 30 13.92 -3.79 7.97
C ALA A 30 15.06 -3.33 7.06
N GLU A 31 14.78 -3.04 5.79
CA GLU A 31 15.76 -2.52 4.82
C GLU A 31 16.29 -1.14 5.25
N LEU A 32 15.39 -0.24 5.67
CA LEU A 32 15.75 1.09 6.17
C LEU A 32 16.66 1.01 7.40
N LEU A 33 16.30 0.18 8.39
CA LEU A 33 17.11 -0.02 9.59
C LEU A 33 18.49 -0.65 9.27
N SER A 34 18.54 -1.59 8.32
CA SER A 34 19.80 -2.19 7.89
C SER A 34 20.71 -1.18 7.19
N GLN A 35 20.14 -0.23 6.45
CA GLN A 35 20.89 0.84 5.79
C GLN A 35 21.42 1.85 6.81
N GLU A 36 20.64 2.22 7.82
CA GLU A 36 21.10 3.07 8.93
C GLU A 36 22.26 2.42 9.70
N GLN A 37 22.19 1.10 9.94
CA GLN A 37 23.25 0.37 10.62
C GLN A 37 24.55 0.32 9.81
N ALA A 38 24.46 0.15 8.49
CA ALA A 38 25.61 0.15 7.58
C ALA A 38 26.28 1.53 7.45
N ALA A 39 25.54 2.62 7.67
CA ALA A 39 26.08 3.97 7.65
C ALA A 39 26.87 4.34 8.92
N MET A 40 26.65 3.65 10.06
CA MET A 40 27.41 3.84 11.29
C MET A 40 28.72 3.03 11.36
N ASP A 41 28.89 2.01 10.53
CA ASP A 41 30.04 1.10 10.57
C ASP A 41 31.16 1.51 9.58
N VAL A 42 31.40 2.82 9.44
CA VAL A 42 32.60 3.34 8.73
C VAL A 42 33.80 3.12 9.64
N PRO A 43 34.77 2.26 9.30
CA PRO A 43 35.97 2.11 10.11
C PRO A 43 36.83 3.34 9.92
N THR A 44 36.99 4.13 10.98
CA THR A 44 38.14 5.01 11.17
C THR A 44 39.39 4.15 11.13
N GLN A 45 40.01 3.99 9.96
CA GLN A 45 41.37 3.48 9.84
C GLN A 45 42.23 4.53 9.17
N SER A 46 42.81 5.41 9.98
CA SER A 46 44.08 6.04 9.65
C SER A 46 45.21 5.23 10.28
N GLU A 47 46.23 4.98 9.47
CA GLU A 47 47.63 4.69 9.84
C GLU A 47 47.98 3.27 10.33
N HIS A 48 48.38 2.42 9.38
CA HIS A 48 49.77 1.96 9.37
C HIS A 48 50.27 1.67 7.96
N ALA A 49 51.46 2.21 7.70
CA ALA A 49 52.18 2.31 6.43
C ALA A 49 52.76 0.98 5.91
N GLU A 50 52.92 0.93 4.58
CA GLU A 50 53.95 0.22 3.76
C GLU A 50 54.02 -1.33 3.88
N GLU A 51 54.21 -2.16 2.85
CA GLU A 51 54.66 -2.05 1.47
C GLU A 51 54.39 -3.42 0.79
N ALA A 52 54.02 -3.47 -0.49
CA ALA A 52 54.51 -4.46 -1.48
C ALA A 52 53.68 -4.38 -2.78
N GLU A 53 54.30 -3.75 -3.77
CA GLU A 53 53.91 -3.67 -5.18
C GLU A 53 53.41 -5.00 -5.77
N LYS A 54 52.41 -4.96 -6.66
CA LYS A 54 52.62 -4.82 -8.13
C LYS A 54 51.30 -4.93 -8.91
N LYS A 55 51.17 -4.03 -9.90
CA LYS A 55 50.31 -4.04 -11.11
C LYS A 55 49.03 -3.19 -11.10
N ARG A 56 49.20 -1.94 -11.52
CA ARG A 56 48.28 -1.07 -12.31
C ARG A 56 49.15 -0.36 -13.38
N PRO A 57 48.65 0.20 -14.50
CA PRO A 57 47.39 0.97 -14.65
C PRO A 57 46.60 0.55 -15.93
N SER A 58 45.43 1.03 -16.34
CA SER A 58 44.73 2.31 -16.26
C SER A 58 43.37 2.10 -16.96
N THR A 59 42.24 2.56 -16.42
CA THR A 59 41.21 3.34 -17.16
C THR A 59 40.26 4.01 -16.15
N LYS A 60 40.53 5.29 -15.90
CA LYS A 60 39.63 6.42 -15.64
C LYS A 60 38.57 6.31 -14.54
N LEU A 61 38.91 7.00 -13.44
CA LEU A 61 38.03 7.84 -12.62
C LEU A 61 36.96 8.57 -13.47
N LEU A 62 35.72 8.46 -13.02
CA LEU A 62 34.77 9.57 -13.07
C LEU A 62 33.97 9.50 -11.76
N ALA A 63 34.44 10.30 -10.80
CA ALA A 63 33.62 10.75 -9.70
C ALA A 63 32.68 11.83 -10.25
N GLU A 64 31.37 11.72 -10.04
CA GLU A 64 30.57 12.86 -9.58
C GLU A 64 29.19 12.38 -9.07
N HIS A 65 28.74 13.06 -8.02
CA HIS A 65 27.55 12.82 -7.23
C HIS A 65 26.23 12.90 -8.00
N ALA A 66 25.36 11.91 -7.81
CA ALA A 66 23.89 11.95 -7.78
C ALA A 66 23.46 10.49 -7.60
N ASP A 67 22.81 10.04 -6.55
CA ASP A 67 21.59 10.55 -5.96
C ASP A 67 21.42 9.80 -4.62
N GLY A 68 20.61 10.34 -3.69
CA GLY A 68 20.23 9.63 -2.48
C GLY A 68 19.67 8.23 -2.77
N PRO A 69 19.61 7.34 -1.77
CA PRO A 69 19.22 5.94 -1.97
C PRO A 69 17.89 5.83 -2.70
N GLN A 70 17.92 5.13 -3.83
CA GLN A 70 16.89 5.01 -4.86
C GLN A 70 15.66 4.17 -4.42
N LEU A 71 15.22 4.30 -3.17
CA LEU A 71 14.05 3.62 -2.61
C LEU A 71 12.73 4.35 -2.91
N ASP A 72 12.79 5.63 -3.28
CA ASP A 72 11.63 6.54 -3.29
C ASP A 72 10.59 6.19 -4.37
N GLY A 73 11.02 6.02 -5.62
CA GLY A 73 10.10 5.82 -6.76
C GLY A 73 9.40 4.45 -6.81
N GLY A 74 10.06 3.39 -6.31
CA GLY A 74 9.47 2.04 -6.28
C GLY A 74 8.49 1.86 -5.13
N PHE A 75 8.80 2.47 -3.97
CA PHE A 75 7.98 2.38 -2.79
C PHE A 75 6.69 3.21 -2.89
N GLU A 76 6.79 4.47 -3.30
CA GLU A 76 5.61 5.33 -3.47
C GLU A 76 4.61 4.70 -4.45
N ALA A 77 5.11 4.14 -5.56
CA ALA A 77 4.29 3.41 -6.51
C ALA A 77 3.63 2.15 -5.89
N ALA A 78 4.35 1.43 -5.03
CA ALA A 78 3.78 0.27 -4.32
C ALA A 78 2.68 0.70 -3.33
N VAL A 79 2.90 1.76 -2.56
CA VAL A 79 1.89 2.32 -1.63
C VAL A 79 0.67 2.80 -2.39
N GLY A 80 0.85 3.56 -3.46
CA GLY A 80 -0.25 4.03 -4.32
C GLY A 80 -1.06 2.87 -4.92
N LYS A 81 -0.38 1.76 -5.30
CA LYS A 81 -1.06 0.55 -5.76
C LYS A 81 -1.87 -0.13 -4.66
N PHE A 82 -1.34 -0.22 -3.44
CA PHE A 82 -2.07 -0.76 -2.29
C PHE A 82 -3.27 0.11 -1.93
N ASP A 83 -3.11 1.43 -1.90
CA ASP A 83 -4.18 2.39 -1.61
C ASP A 83 -5.31 2.30 -2.63
N SER A 84 -4.98 2.33 -3.93
CA SER A 84 -5.97 2.20 -5.00
C SER A 84 -6.73 0.88 -4.93
N ASN A 85 -6.02 -0.24 -4.68
CA ASN A 85 -6.63 -1.55 -4.57
C ASN A 85 -7.53 -1.66 -3.33
N PHE A 86 -7.04 -1.20 -2.17
CA PHE A 86 -7.79 -1.16 -0.93
C PHE A 86 -9.05 -0.31 -1.06
N SER A 87 -8.91 0.91 -1.55
CA SER A 87 -10.02 1.85 -1.74
C SER A 87 -11.08 1.28 -2.69
N THR A 88 -10.66 0.62 -3.76
CA THR A 88 -11.59 -0.04 -4.70
C THR A 88 -12.37 -1.16 -4.02
N LEU A 89 -11.70 -2.04 -3.27
CA LEU A 89 -12.34 -3.14 -2.56
C LEU A 89 -13.26 -2.66 -1.43
N LEU A 90 -12.87 -1.59 -0.73
CA LEU A 90 -13.68 -1.00 0.34
C LEU A 90 -14.95 -0.34 -0.21
N LEU A 91 -14.84 0.40 -1.31
CA LEU A 91 -15.99 1.01 -1.97
C LEU A 91 -16.94 -0.06 -2.55
N ASP A 92 -16.41 -1.11 -3.17
CA ASP A 92 -17.22 -2.25 -3.64
C ASP A 92 -17.95 -2.93 -2.46
N LEU A 93 -17.29 -3.11 -1.31
CA LEU A 93 -17.93 -3.65 -0.11
C LEU A 93 -19.08 -2.76 0.39
N LEU A 94 -18.85 -1.45 0.50
CA LEU A 94 -19.83 -0.49 0.98
C LEU A 94 -21.02 -0.36 0.02
N ASP A 95 -20.77 -0.38 -1.29
CA ASP A 95 -21.81 -0.36 -2.32
C ASP A 95 -22.70 -1.61 -2.25
N LYS A 96 -22.09 -2.79 -2.12
CA LYS A 96 -22.83 -4.05 -1.94
C LYS A 96 -23.63 -4.05 -0.64
N LEU A 97 -23.05 -3.60 0.47
CA LEU A 97 -23.74 -3.43 1.74
C LEU A 97 -24.97 -2.52 1.60
N SER A 98 -24.85 -1.43 0.84
CA SER A 98 -25.96 -0.51 0.58
C SER A 98 -27.12 -1.21 -0.15
N ILE A 99 -26.82 -2.02 -1.16
CA ILE A 99 -27.83 -2.82 -1.89
C ILE A 99 -28.53 -3.84 -0.97
N TYR A 100 -27.76 -4.59 -0.18
CA TYR A 100 -28.36 -5.58 0.73
C TYR A 100 -29.20 -4.92 1.82
N SER A 101 -28.86 -3.69 2.22
CA SER A 101 -29.63 -2.96 3.23
C SER A 101 -31.01 -2.51 2.76
N THR A 102 -31.20 -2.26 1.47
CA THR A 102 -32.48 -1.82 0.89
C THR A 102 -33.39 -2.98 0.50
N ASN A 103 -32.83 -4.17 0.22
CA ASN A 103 -33.60 -5.33 -0.23
C ASN A 103 -34.12 -6.26 0.88
N ASP A 104 -33.47 -6.33 2.05
CA ASP A 104 -33.79 -7.34 3.10
C ASP A 104 -34.13 -6.77 4.49
N CYS A 105 -34.38 -5.45 4.63
CA CYS A 105 -34.59 -4.80 5.92
C CYS A 105 -33.49 -5.10 6.97
N GLU A 106 -32.27 -5.41 6.52
CA GLU A 106 -31.14 -5.67 7.41
C GLU A 106 -30.58 -4.34 7.93
N HIS A 107 -31.24 -3.74 8.92
CA HIS A 107 -30.75 -2.56 9.63
C HIS A 107 -29.31 -2.74 10.16
N SER A 108 -28.86 -3.99 10.38
CA SER A 108 -27.46 -4.27 10.71
C SER A 108 -26.49 -3.88 9.60
N MET A 109 -26.85 -4.03 8.32
CA MET A 109 -26.00 -3.63 7.19
C MET A 109 -25.86 -2.10 7.13
N ILE A 110 -26.94 -1.37 7.35
CA ILE A 110 -26.91 0.10 7.52
C ILE A 110 -26.01 0.49 8.70
N SER A 111 -26.13 -0.19 9.84
CA SER A 111 -25.27 0.08 11.00
C SER A 111 -23.78 -0.14 10.69
N ILE A 112 -23.44 -1.15 9.87
CA ILE A 112 -22.07 -1.38 9.43
C ILE A 112 -21.58 -0.22 8.54
N ILE A 113 -22.39 0.22 7.56
CA ILE A 113 -22.05 1.36 6.69
C ILE A 113 -21.79 2.61 7.54
N TYR A 114 -22.69 2.94 8.49
CA TYR A 114 -22.51 4.08 9.38
C TYR A 114 -21.24 4.01 10.23
N ARG A 115 -20.76 2.83 10.62
CA ARG A 115 -19.50 2.69 11.38
C ARG A 115 -18.27 2.82 10.49
N LEU A 116 -18.34 2.29 9.26
CA LEU A 116 -17.23 2.36 8.31
C LEU A 116 -17.08 3.75 7.69
N ASP A 117 -18.19 4.46 7.53
CA ASP A 117 -18.23 5.81 6.95
C ASP A 117 -18.80 6.85 7.92
N PHE A 118 -18.44 6.74 9.20
CA PHE A 118 -18.97 7.62 10.25
C PHE A 118 -18.70 9.10 9.98
N ASN A 119 -17.53 9.40 9.42
CA ASN A 119 -17.13 10.77 9.08
C ASN A 119 -17.62 11.21 7.69
N GLY A 120 -18.32 10.35 6.94
CA GLY A 120 -18.80 10.63 5.59
C GLY A 120 -17.68 10.81 4.55
N PHE A 121 -16.53 10.17 4.76
CA PHE A 121 -15.40 10.24 3.84
C PHE A 121 -15.69 9.53 2.51
N TYR A 122 -16.49 8.45 2.54
CA TYR A 122 -16.83 7.64 1.36
C TYR A 122 -18.19 8.01 0.75
N THR A 123 -19.03 8.79 1.44
CA THR A 123 -20.41 9.13 1.04
C THR A 123 -20.52 9.60 -0.41
N GLU A 124 -19.73 10.61 -0.81
CA GLU A 124 -19.81 11.18 -2.17
C GLU A 124 -19.56 10.13 -3.26
N ARG A 125 -18.56 9.25 -3.04
CA ARG A 125 -18.25 8.18 -3.99
C ARG A 125 -19.35 7.12 -4.03
N LEU A 126 -19.95 6.79 -2.89
CA LEU A 126 -21.07 5.85 -2.81
C LEU A 126 -22.31 6.38 -3.52
N GLU A 127 -22.63 7.66 -3.34
CA GLU A 127 -23.74 8.32 -4.05
C GLU A 127 -23.53 8.26 -5.57
N LYS A 128 -22.32 8.54 -6.04
CA LYS A 128 -21.97 8.43 -7.45
C LYS A 128 -22.19 7.01 -7.99
N MET A 129 -21.74 5.99 -7.27
CA MET A 129 -21.95 4.59 -7.66
C MET A 129 -23.44 4.21 -7.69
N ALA A 130 -24.23 4.74 -6.76
CA ALA A 130 -25.68 4.54 -6.74
C ALA A 130 -26.38 5.18 -7.94
N ILE A 131 -25.96 6.39 -8.35
CA ILE A 131 -26.47 7.09 -9.54
C ILE A 131 -26.07 6.36 -10.82
N GLU A 132 -24.81 5.94 -10.97
CA GLU A 132 -24.34 5.20 -12.14
C GLU A 132 -25.11 3.88 -12.32
N ARG A 133 -25.41 3.19 -11.21
CA ARG A 133 -26.25 1.99 -11.21
C ARG A 133 -27.70 2.29 -11.62
N SER A 134 -28.31 3.35 -11.11
CA SER A 134 -29.70 3.69 -11.45
C SER A 134 -29.84 4.07 -12.93
N GLN A 135 -28.88 4.82 -13.47
CA GLN A 135 -28.81 5.15 -14.90
C GLN A 135 -28.68 3.90 -15.76
N LYS A 136 -27.84 2.94 -15.36
CA LYS A 136 -27.65 1.68 -16.09
C LYS A 136 -28.87 0.75 -16.04
N ALA A 137 -29.68 0.84 -14.99
CA ALA A 137 -30.92 0.06 -14.87
C ALA A 137 -32.07 0.65 -15.70
N SER A 138 -31.99 1.94 -16.06
CA SER A 138 -33.00 2.66 -16.85
C SER A 138 -32.71 2.70 -18.36
N ALA A 139 -31.56 2.18 -18.79
CA ALA A 139 -31.10 2.13 -20.18
C ALA A 139 -31.29 0.73 -20.77
#